data_AF-A0A0B1NUJ5-F1
#
_entry.id   AF-A0A0B1NUJ5-F1
#
_cell.length_a   1.000
_cell.length_b   1.000
_cell.length_c   1.000
_cell.angle_alpha   90.00
_cell.angle_beta   90.00
_cell.angle_gamma   90.00
#
_symmetry.space_group_name_H-M   'P 1'
#
loop_
_entity.id
_entity.type
_entity.pdbx_description
1 polymer ?
#
loop_
_entity_poly.entity_id
_entity_poly.type
_entity_poly.pdbx_seq_one_letter_code
_entity_poly.pdbx_strand_id
1 'polypeptide(L)'
;MLTDEVERVCAIRPAHVKLYGGNKAEAPHKTWMAYFSKAPRAGFRVFDESGIARPFKKQQPLEFCKRCNGHHPTKNCSRAPSCGNCGSTNHTEDLCMASTKCRNCGGPHRSDSRRCLARPTRPGAPTKEQMRTFRQIGEREYQAVLRAKAAEESAVFAENNIMDLTSSQDSEVGGDTDNILASPVENSKDGALRL
;
A
#
# COMPACT_ATOMS: atom_id res chain seq x y z
N MET A 1 5.39 -44.54 12.25
CA MET A 1 6.83 -44.25 12.02
C MET A 1 7.29 -43.01 12.79
N LEU A 2 6.98 -41.77 12.37
CA LEU A 2 7.44 -40.58 13.12
C LEU A 2 6.74 -40.40 14.47
N THR A 3 5.43 -40.62 14.56
CA THR A 3 4.68 -40.56 15.82
C THR A 3 5.25 -41.51 16.87
N ASP A 4 5.52 -42.75 16.47
CA ASP A 4 6.02 -43.80 17.36
C ASP A 4 7.46 -43.52 17.79
N GLU A 5 8.27 -42.99 16.87
CA GLU A 5 9.63 -42.54 17.19
C GLU A 5 9.65 -41.36 18.18
N VAL A 6 8.76 -40.38 17.98
CA VAL A 6 8.61 -39.26 18.93
C VAL A 6 8.22 -39.80 20.31
N GLU A 7 7.25 -40.71 20.38
CA GLU A 7 6.82 -41.35 21.63
C GLU A 7 7.96 -42.11 22.31
N ARG A 8 8.75 -42.88 21.55
CA ARG A 8 9.91 -43.62 22.06
C ARG A 8 10.93 -42.71 22.74
N VAL A 9 11.25 -41.56 22.13
CA VAL A 9 12.30 -40.67 22.65
C VAL A 9 11.79 -39.75 23.77
N CYS A 10 10.55 -39.26 23.69
CA CYS A 10 10.03 -38.30 24.67
C CYS A 10 9.13 -38.92 25.75
N ALA A 11 8.84 -40.21 25.68
CA ALA A 11 7.90 -40.95 26.54
C ALA A 11 6.47 -40.39 26.56
N ILE A 12 6.11 -39.58 25.56
CA ILE A 12 4.80 -38.94 25.43
C ILE A 12 4.32 -39.08 23.98
N ARG A 13 3.15 -39.68 23.77
CA ARG A 13 2.56 -39.74 22.44
C ARG A 13 2.07 -38.35 22.01
N PRO A 14 2.52 -37.82 20.85
CA PRO A 14 1.96 -36.57 20.34
C PRO A 14 0.51 -36.80 19.90
N ALA A 15 -0.35 -35.82 20.14
CA ALA A 15 -1.76 -35.85 19.73
C ALA A 15 -1.89 -35.85 18.20
N HIS A 16 -1.02 -35.12 17.50
CA HIS A 16 -0.89 -35.20 16.06
C HIS A 16 0.50 -34.71 15.60
N VAL A 17 0.89 -35.13 14.41
CA VAL A 17 2.14 -34.72 13.76
C VAL A 17 1.83 -34.27 12.34
N LYS A 18 2.43 -33.17 11.89
CA LYS A 18 2.25 -32.68 10.51
C LYS A 18 3.52 -32.04 9.96
N LEU A 19 3.61 -31.97 8.64
CA LEU A 19 4.65 -31.22 7.95
C LEU A 19 4.54 -29.72 8.28
N TYR A 20 5.68 -29.10 8.56
CA TYR A 20 5.78 -27.68 8.89
C TYR A 20 6.70 -26.95 7.91
N GLY A 21 6.32 -25.74 7.51
CA GLY A 21 7.08 -24.93 6.56
C GLY A 21 6.83 -25.28 5.09
N GLY A 22 7.56 -24.62 4.20
CA GLY A 22 7.52 -24.87 2.76
C GLY A 22 8.32 -26.13 2.41
N ASN A 23 7.66 -27.30 2.47
CA ASN A 23 8.29 -28.56 2.12
C ASN A 23 8.19 -28.77 0.60
N LYS A 24 9.22 -28.34 -0.14
CA LYS A 24 9.36 -28.69 -1.57
C LYS A 24 9.65 -30.19 -1.70
N ALA A 25 9.15 -30.84 -2.75
CA ALA A 25 9.34 -32.27 -2.97
C ALA A 25 10.83 -32.66 -3.04
N GLU A 26 11.66 -31.78 -3.62
CA GLU A 26 13.10 -31.94 -3.83
C GLU A 26 13.96 -31.56 -2.61
N ALA A 27 13.36 -31.11 -1.51
CA ALA A 27 14.14 -30.68 -0.35
C ALA A 27 14.81 -31.89 0.33
N PRO A 28 16.14 -31.84 0.60
CA PRO A 28 16.87 -32.95 1.21
C PRO A 28 16.40 -33.26 2.63
N HIS A 29 15.81 -32.27 3.33
CA HIS A 29 15.26 -32.43 4.66
C HIS A 29 13.88 -31.78 4.73
N LYS A 30 12.97 -32.41 5.48
CA LYS A 30 11.61 -31.92 5.75
C LYS A 30 11.47 -31.60 7.23
N THR A 31 10.78 -30.51 7.54
CA THR A 31 10.52 -30.15 8.94
C THR A 31 9.14 -30.67 9.34
N TRP A 32 9.08 -31.34 10.49
CA TRP A 32 7.84 -31.82 11.08
C TRP A 32 7.54 -31.07 12.38
N MET A 33 6.26 -30.96 12.70
CA MET A 33 5.78 -30.39 13.95
C MET A 33 4.87 -31.39 14.65
N ALA A 34 5.27 -31.77 15.85
CA ALA A 34 4.50 -32.63 16.75
C ALA A 34 3.77 -31.78 17.78
N TYR A 35 2.50 -32.10 18.02
CA TYR A 35 1.64 -31.40 18.94
C TYR A 35 1.36 -32.29 20.13
N PHE A 36 1.49 -31.74 21.33
CA PHE A 36 1.35 -32.49 22.58
C PHE A 36 0.31 -31.82 23.48
N SER A 37 -0.45 -32.64 24.21
CA SER A 37 -1.33 -32.16 25.30
C SER A 37 -0.54 -31.75 26.55
N LYS A 38 0.63 -32.37 26.76
CA LYS A 38 1.61 -32.05 27.80
C LYS A 38 2.98 -31.87 27.17
N ALA A 39 3.69 -30.82 27.54
CA ALA A 39 4.99 -30.52 26.93
C ALA A 39 6.02 -31.63 27.25
N PRO A 40 6.68 -32.24 26.24
CA PRO A 40 7.79 -33.15 26.48
C PRO A 40 9.02 -32.41 26.99
N ARG A 41 9.99 -33.17 27.49
CA ARG A 41 11.32 -32.62 27.83
C ARG A 41 11.94 -31.99 26.58
N ALA A 42 12.51 -30.79 26.71
CA ALA A 42 13.16 -30.11 25.61
C ALA A 42 14.45 -30.83 25.19
N GLY A 43 14.89 -30.63 23.94
CA GLY A 43 16.22 -31.05 23.50
C GLY A 43 16.33 -32.47 22.95
N PHE A 44 15.22 -33.17 22.72
CA PHE A 44 15.26 -34.52 22.13
C PHE A 44 15.54 -34.51 20.62
N ARG A 45 15.98 -35.66 20.10
CA ARG A 45 16.22 -35.92 18.69
C ARG A 45 15.42 -37.16 18.26
N VAL A 46 14.93 -37.19 17.04
CA VAL A 46 14.26 -38.36 16.47
C VAL A 46 15.14 -39.00 15.40
N PHE A 47 15.14 -40.33 15.35
CA PHE A 47 15.95 -41.18 14.48
C PHE A 47 17.47 -40.95 14.57
N ASP A 48 17.94 -40.26 15.61
CA ASP A 48 19.35 -39.85 15.81
C ASP A 48 19.99 -38.98 14.69
N GLU A 49 19.31 -38.84 13.55
CA GLU A 49 19.71 -38.04 12.40
C GLU A 49 19.06 -36.65 12.37
N SER A 50 17.90 -36.46 13.05
CA SER A 50 17.20 -35.17 12.99
C SER A 50 17.95 -34.04 13.68
N GLY A 51 17.59 -32.79 13.38
CA GLY A 51 17.94 -31.68 14.27
C GLY A 51 17.31 -31.86 15.66
N ILE A 52 17.86 -31.17 16.66
CA ILE A 52 17.28 -31.11 18.01
C ILE A 52 15.89 -30.47 17.96
N ALA A 53 14.89 -31.14 18.52
CA ALA A 53 13.52 -30.65 18.61
C ALA A 53 13.46 -29.38 19.47
N ARG A 54 12.84 -28.33 18.93
CA ARG A 54 12.68 -27.04 19.62
C ARG A 54 11.19 -26.75 19.84
N PRO A 55 10.80 -26.21 21.02
CA PRO A 55 9.45 -25.73 21.25
C PRO A 55 9.05 -24.72 20.17
N PHE A 56 7.86 -24.90 19.59
CA PHE A 56 7.32 -23.93 18.66
C PHE A 56 6.96 -22.64 19.40
N LYS A 57 7.74 -21.58 19.17
CA LYS A 57 7.40 -20.24 19.65
C LYS A 57 6.48 -19.59 18.63
N LYS A 58 5.21 -19.40 18.99
CA LYS A 58 4.36 -18.46 18.26
C LYS A 58 5.06 -17.11 18.30
N GLN A 59 5.32 -16.55 17.12
CA GLN A 59 5.79 -15.17 17.04
C GLN A 59 4.74 -14.29 17.72
N GLN A 60 5.19 -13.39 18.60
CA GLN A 60 4.32 -12.42 19.24
C GLN A 60 3.57 -11.65 18.15
N PRO A 61 2.27 -11.38 18.31
CA PRO A 61 1.55 -10.48 17.43
C PRO A 61 2.36 -9.20 17.25
N LEU A 62 2.49 -8.78 16.00
CA LEU A 62 3.24 -7.56 15.68
C LEU A 62 2.53 -6.38 16.34
N GLU A 63 3.13 -5.86 17.40
CA GLU A 63 2.58 -4.70 18.10
C GLU A 63 2.74 -3.47 17.20
N PHE A 64 1.59 -2.91 16.81
CA PHE A 64 1.50 -1.61 16.19
C PHE A 64 1.15 -0.59 17.27
N CYS A 65 2.06 0.34 17.53
CA CYS A 65 1.89 1.36 18.53
C CYS A 65 0.86 2.40 18.04
N LYS A 66 -0.34 2.40 18.63
CA LYS A 66 -1.42 3.34 18.30
C LYS A 66 -1.07 4.81 18.57
N ARG A 67 -0.10 5.07 19.47
CA ARG A 67 0.35 6.43 19.79
C ARG A 67 1.15 7.02 18.62
N CYS A 68 2.26 6.38 18.24
CA CYS A 68 3.19 6.95 17.27
C CYS A 68 3.15 6.30 15.88
N ASN A 69 2.22 5.37 15.65
CA ASN A 69 2.05 4.61 14.41
C ASN A 69 3.29 3.79 13.99
N GLY A 70 4.07 3.35 14.98
CA GLY A 70 5.31 2.59 14.78
C GLY A 70 5.14 1.10 15.08
N HIS A 71 6.01 0.28 14.49
CA HIS A 71 6.07 -1.17 14.73
C HIS A 71 7.00 -1.49 15.90
N HIS A 72 6.52 -1.37 17.13
CA HIS A 72 7.22 -1.75 18.35
C HIS A 72 6.21 -1.92 19.50
N PRO A 73 6.62 -2.55 20.61
CA PRO A 73 5.75 -2.69 21.76
C PRO A 73 5.21 -1.35 22.28
N THR A 74 3.93 -1.30 22.63
CA THR A 74 3.25 -0.04 22.98
C THR A 74 3.60 0.44 24.39
N LYS A 75 3.85 -0.50 25.32
CA LYS A 75 3.96 -0.25 26.77
C LYS A 75 4.94 0.87 27.14
N ASN A 76 6.06 0.99 26.42
CA ASN A 76 7.14 1.92 26.75
C ASN A 76 7.39 2.94 25.62
N CYS A 77 6.37 3.27 24.83
CA CYS A 77 6.53 4.23 23.73
C CYS A 77 6.71 5.67 24.26
N SER A 78 7.93 6.21 24.10
CA SER A 78 8.24 7.62 24.42
C SER A 78 8.00 8.58 23.26
N ARG A 79 7.65 8.09 22.06
CA ARG A 79 7.44 8.92 20.87
C ARG A 79 6.17 9.75 21.01
N ALA A 80 6.18 10.97 20.46
CA ALA A 80 5.01 11.82 20.37
C ALA A 80 3.87 11.11 19.61
N PRO A 81 2.60 11.37 19.97
CA PRO A 81 1.47 10.95 19.17
C PRO A 81 1.61 11.45 17.72
N SER A 82 1.25 10.62 16.75
CA SER A 82 1.27 11.01 15.34
C SER A 82 -0.06 10.71 14.68
N CYS A 83 -0.39 11.48 13.65
CA CYS A 83 -1.55 11.28 12.81
C CYS A 83 -1.43 9.96 12.03
N GLY A 84 -2.46 9.10 12.10
CA GLY A 84 -2.49 7.83 11.39
C GLY A 84 -2.51 7.98 9.86
N ASN A 85 -3.06 9.10 9.38
CA ASN A 85 -3.23 9.42 7.96
C ASN A 85 -1.95 9.95 7.29
N CYS A 86 -1.28 10.95 7.89
CA CYS A 86 -0.10 11.59 7.28
C CYS A 86 1.20 11.47 8.09
N GLY A 87 1.14 10.94 9.32
CA GLY A 87 2.31 10.76 10.18
C GLY A 87 2.83 12.02 10.88
N SER A 88 2.17 13.17 10.70
CA SER A 88 2.50 14.43 11.40
C SER A 88 2.26 14.32 12.91
N THR A 89 3.06 15.00 13.71
CA THR A 89 2.88 15.14 15.16
C THR A 89 2.18 16.43 15.55
N ASN A 90 1.85 17.29 14.58
CA ASN A 90 1.36 18.65 14.82
C ASN A 90 -0.16 18.73 14.95
N HIS A 91 -0.88 17.66 14.61
CA HIS A 91 -2.34 17.62 14.67
C HIS A 91 -2.82 16.20 15.00
N THR A 92 -4.07 16.11 15.44
CA THR A 92 -4.82 14.86 15.61
C THR A 92 -5.44 14.41 14.28
N GLU A 93 -5.79 13.13 14.18
CA GLU A 93 -6.23 12.53 12.91
C GLU A 93 -7.53 13.15 12.35
N ASP A 94 -8.43 13.60 13.24
CA ASP A 94 -9.69 14.28 12.93
C ASP A 94 -9.50 15.65 12.25
N LEU A 95 -8.37 16.33 12.48
CA LEU A 95 -8.04 17.62 11.87
C LEU A 95 -7.16 17.46 10.63
N CYS A 96 -6.94 16.24 10.15
CA CYS A 96 -5.98 15.97 9.10
C CYS A 96 -6.57 16.25 7.71
N MET A 97 -6.10 17.32 7.06
CA MET A 97 -6.43 17.66 5.67
C MET A 97 -5.39 17.17 4.66
N ALA A 98 -4.33 16.50 5.12
CA ALA A 98 -3.25 16.04 4.26
C ALA A 98 -3.65 14.78 3.47
N SER A 99 -3.10 14.63 2.26
CA SER A 99 -3.18 13.36 1.53
C SER A 99 -2.57 12.22 2.35
N THR A 100 -3.20 11.06 2.29
CA THR A 100 -2.76 9.89 3.05
C THR A 100 -1.34 9.48 2.67
N LYS A 101 -0.44 9.49 3.64
CA LYS A 101 0.97 9.12 3.49
C LYS A 101 1.42 8.28 4.67
N CYS A 102 1.92 7.08 4.39
CA CYS A 102 2.35 6.15 5.42
C CYS A 102 3.60 6.68 6.14
N ARG A 103 3.56 6.71 7.47
CA ARG A 103 4.70 7.14 8.30
C ARG A 103 5.93 6.25 8.19
N ASN A 104 5.72 4.97 7.85
CA ASN A 104 6.75 3.93 7.90
C ASN A 104 7.45 3.72 6.55
N CYS A 105 6.68 3.62 5.46
CA CYS A 105 7.20 3.40 4.10
C CYS A 105 6.99 4.58 3.14
N GLY A 106 6.25 5.63 3.51
CA GLY A 106 5.99 6.77 2.62
C GLY A 106 4.94 6.53 1.53
N GLY A 107 4.36 5.32 1.43
CA GLY A 107 3.35 4.97 0.43
C GLY A 107 1.98 5.64 0.64
N PRO A 108 1.10 5.65 -0.38
CA PRO A 108 -0.21 6.30 -0.36
C PRO A 108 -1.26 5.48 0.40
N HIS A 109 -1.02 5.23 1.69
CA HIS A 109 -1.94 4.50 2.58
C HIS A 109 -1.66 4.82 4.06
N ARG A 110 -2.64 4.54 4.95
CA ARG A 110 -2.49 4.74 6.40
C ARG A 110 -1.38 3.86 6.99
N SER A 111 -0.85 4.26 8.13
CA SER A 111 0.31 3.61 8.76
C SER A 111 0.02 2.20 9.32
N ASP A 112 -1.23 1.94 9.70
CA ASP A 112 -1.74 0.66 10.17
C ASP A 112 -2.16 -0.30 9.04
N SER A 113 -2.08 0.16 7.79
CA SER A 113 -2.47 -0.62 6.61
C SER A 113 -1.62 -1.88 6.43
N ARG A 114 -2.27 -2.98 6.05
CA ARG A 114 -1.60 -4.23 5.66
C ARG A 114 -0.79 -4.11 4.36
N ARG A 115 -1.00 -3.03 3.58
CA ARG A 115 -0.23 -2.72 2.36
C ARG A 115 1.17 -2.20 2.66
N CYS A 116 1.45 -1.79 3.91
CA CYS A 116 2.72 -1.23 4.31
C CYS A 116 3.85 -2.27 4.20
N LEU A 117 4.78 -2.09 3.27
CA LEU A 117 5.97 -2.95 3.13
C LEU A 117 6.90 -2.90 4.34
N ALA A 118 6.89 -1.78 5.07
CA ALA A 118 7.64 -1.64 6.32
C ALA A 118 7.00 -2.39 7.51
N ARG A 119 5.84 -3.01 7.30
CA ARG A 119 5.21 -3.86 8.32
C ARG A 119 6.05 -5.12 8.51
N PRO A 120 6.47 -5.46 9.73
CA PRO A 120 7.17 -6.71 9.97
C PRO A 120 6.37 -7.90 9.45
N THR A 121 7.08 -8.95 9.04
CA THR A 121 6.49 -10.17 8.48
C THR A 121 6.91 -11.38 9.30
N ARG A 122 6.49 -12.59 8.90
CA ARG A 122 6.84 -13.84 9.60
C ARG A 122 8.35 -14.05 9.80
N PRO A 123 9.24 -13.68 8.85
CA PRO A 123 10.68 -13.74 9.05
C PRO A 123 11.25 -12.69 10.02
N GLY A 124 10.51 -11.63 10.35
CA GLY A 124 10.96 -10.56 11.26
C GLY A 124 10.68 -9.15 10.74
N ALA A 125 11.29 -8.17 11.40
CA ALA A 125 11.26 -6.77 10.97
C ALA A 125 12.17 -6.56 9.74
N PRO A 126 11.82 -5.62 8.84
CA PRO A 126 12.66 -5.32 7.68
C PRO A 126 14.05 -4.81 8.08
N THR A 127 15.06 -5.14 7.28
CA THR A 127 16.43 -4.61 7.46
C THR A 127 16.50 -3.13 7.10
N LYS A 128 17.62 -2.47 7.45
CA LYS A 128 17.85 -1.06 7.13
C LYS A 128 17.86 -0.81 5.61
N GLU A 129 18.42 -1.73 4.85
CA GLU A 129 18.49 -1.70 3.38
C GLU A 129 17.09 -1.88 2.78
N GLN A 130 16.33 -2.87 3.26
CA GLN A 130 14.92 -3.06 2.84
C GLN A 130 14.08 -1.82 3.13
N MET A 131 14.27 -1.20 4.31
CA MET A 131 13.56 0.04 4.67
C MET A 131 13.90 1.21 3.75
N ARG A 132 15.15 1.32 3.26
CA ARG A 132 15.51 2.35 2.27
C ARG A 132 14.75 2.11 0.96
N THR A 133 14.75 0.88 0.46
CA THR A 133 14.03 0.51 -0.77
C THR A 133 12.53 0.75 -0.64
N PHE A 134 11.92 0.34 0.48
CA PHE A 134 10.49 0.56 0.71
C PHE A 134 10.12 2.03 0.77
N ARG A 135 10.97 2.88 1.35
CA ARG A 135 10.74 4.34 1.35
C ARG A 135 10.85 4.94 -0.04
N GLN A 136 11.79 4.49 -0.86
CA GLN A 136 11.93 4.94 -2.24
C GLN A 136 10.72 4.54 -3.09
N ILE A 137 10.27 3.29 -2.98
CA ILE A 137 9.09 2.79 -3.71
C ILE A 137 7.83 3.51 -3.22
N GLY A 138 7.63 3.58 -1.90
CA GLY A 138 6.45 4.23 -1.32
C GLY A 138 6.38 5.72 -1.67
N GLU A 139 7.50 6.44 -1.62
CA GLU A 139 7.52 7.84 -2.05
C GLU A 139 7.14 7.96 -3.53
N ARG A 140 7.69 7.12 -4.40
CA ARG A 140 7.36 7.13 -5.84
C ARG A 140 5.88 6.89 -6.08
N GLU A 141 5.29 5.90 -5.40
CA GLU A 141 3.85 5.60 -5.49
C GLU A 141 3.01 6.78 -4.99
N TYR A 142 3.39 7.37 -3.86
CA TYR A 142 2.70 8.54 -3.30
C TYR A 142 2.73 9.72 -4.28
N GLN A 143 3.89 10.02 -4.87
CA GLN A 143 4.03 11.08 -5.87
C GLN A 143 3.25 10.80 -7.16
N ALA A 144 3.11 9.53 -7.56
CA ALA A 144 2.28 9.16 -8.70
C ALA A 144 0.79 9.43 -8.42
N VAL A 145 0.32 9.06 -7.22
CA VAL A 145 -1.07 9.33 -6.79
C VAL A 145 -1.36 10.83 -6.73
N LEU A 146 -0.43 11.64 -6.20
CA LEU A 146 -0.60 13.10 -6.18
C LEU A 146 -0.70 13.69 -7.60
N ARG A 147 0.14 13.22 -8.53
CA ARG A 147 0.09 13.65 -9.93
C ARG A 147 -1.21 13.24 -10.62
N ALA A 148 -1.69 12.02 -10.37
CA ALA A 148 -2.97 11.56 -10.91
C ALA A 148 -4.13 12.44 -10.43
N LYS A 149 -4.20 12.73 -9.12
CA LYS A 149 -5.23 13.63 -8.56
C LYS A 149 -5.19 15.03 -9.17
N ALA A 150 -4.01 15.62 -9.30
CA ALA A 150 -3.87 16.94 -9.92
C ALA A 150 -4.31 16.94 -11.39
N ALA A 151 -4.03 15.87 -12.13
CA ALA A 151 -4.49 15.71 -13.50
C ALA A 151 -6.01 15.53 -13.58
N GLU A 152 -6.61 14.76 -12.67
CA GLU A 152 -8.07 14.61 -12.54
C GLU A 152 -8.74 15.95 -12.24
N GLU A 153 -8.24 16.71 -11.26
CA GLU A 153 -8.74 18.06 -10.94
C GLU A 153 -8.65 19.01 -12.13
N SER A 154 -7.55 18.94 -12.89
CA SER A 154 -7.36 19.76 -14.10
C SER A 154 -8.32 19.36 -15.22
N ALA A 155 -8.59 18.06 -15.40
CA ALA A 155 -9.53 17.56 -16.40
C ALA A 155 -10.97 17.99 -16.08
N VAL A 156 -11.39 17.85 -14.81
CA VAL A 156 -12.71 18.31 -14.35
C VAL A 156 -12.88 19.82 -14.54
N PHE A 157 -11.83 20.60 -14.26
CA PHE A 157 -11.86 22.05 -14.52
C PHE A 157 -12.01 22.35 -16.02
N ALA A 158 -11.30 21.64 -16.90
CA ALA A 158 -11.44 21.81 -18.34
C ALA A 158 -12.84 21.44 -18.85
N GLU A 159 -13.43 20.34 -18.35
CA GLU A 159 -14.78 19.91 -18.70
C GLU A 159 -15.86 20.92 -18.29
N ASN A 160 -15.75 21.48 -17.08
CA ASN A 160 -16.68 22.51 -16.60
C ASN A 160 -16.61 23.78 -17.46
N ASN A 161 -15.41 24.22 -17.85
CA ASN A 161 -15.27 25.37 -18.76
C ASN A 161 -15.89 25.10 -20.15
N ILE A 162 -15.80 23.87 -20.66
CA ILE A 162 -16.41 23.49 -21.95
C ILE A 162 -17.94 23.52 -21.84
N MET A 163 -18.52 23.00 -20.75
CA MET A 163 -19.97 23.03 -20.53
C MET A 163 -20.53 24.46 -20.40
N ASP A 164 -19.87 25.33 -19.66
CA ASP A 164 -20.26 26.74 -19.50
C ASP A 164 -20.24 27.51 -20.85
N LEU A 165 -19.25 27.22 -21.70
CA LEU A 165 -19.16 27.78 -23.05
C LEU A 165 -20.32 27.30 -23.95
N THR A 166 -20.70 26.02 -23.87
CA THR A 166 -21.83 25.47 -24.66
C THR A 166 -23.19 25.99 -24.20
N SER A 167 -23.42 26.14 -22.89
CA SER A 167 -24.68 26.70 -22.36
C SER A 167 -24.87 28.18 -22.73
N SER A 168 -23.79 28.91 -22.99
CA SER A 168 -23.83 30.31 -23.39
C SER A 168 -24.15 30.51 -24.88
N GLN A 169 -24.01 29.46 -25.71
CA GLN A 169 -24.31 29.52 -27.15
C GLN A 169 -25.77 29.19 -27.49
N ASP A 170 -26.51 28.52 -26.61
CA ASP A 170 -27.93 28.16 -26.84
C ASP A 170 -28.93 29.33 -26.63
N SER A 171 -28.44 30.56 -26.42
CA SER A 171 -29.28 31.76 -26.23
C SER A 171 -29.50 32.61 -27.48
N GLU A 172 -28.93 32.24 -28.63
CA GLU A 172 -29.06 33.00 -29.89
C GLU A 172 -29.76 32.19 -30.99
N VAL A 173 -31.02 31.82 -30.79
CA VAL A 173 -31.95 31.51 -31.89
C VAL A 173 -33.26 32.25 -31.65
N GLY A 174 -33.45 33.35 -32.37
CA GLY A 174 -34.69 34.12 -32.36
C GLY A 174 -34.53 35.49 -32.99
N GLY A 175 -34.27 35.54 -34.29
CA GLY A 175 -34.21 36.79 -35.05
C GLY A 175 -34.47 36.53 -36.54
N ASP A 176 -35.72 36.71 -36.94
CA ASP A 176 -36.27 36.54 -38.28
C ASP A 176 -35.39 37.11 -39.40
N THR A 177 -35.28 36.30 -40.45
CA THR A 177 -35.05 36.74 -41.83
C THR A 177 -36.09 37.77 -42.27
N ASP A 178 -35.65 38.89 -42.85
CA ASP A 178 -36.14 39.32 -44.17
C ASP A 178 -35.45 40.57 -44.74
N ASN A 179 -35.32 40.52 -46.07
CA ASN A 179 -35.35 41.61 -47.06
C ASN A 179 -34.07 42.22 -47.70
N ILE A 180 -33.77 41.65 -48.89
CA ILE A 180 -33.73 42.28 -50.24
C ILE A 180 -32.69 43.39 -50.55
N LEU A 181 -31.66 42.94 -51.30
CA LEU A 181 -31.16 43.40 -52.60
C LEU A 181 -31.41 44.85 -53.08
N ALA A 182 -30.32 45.58 -53.36
CA ALA A 182 -30.17 46.35 -54.62
C ALA A 182 -28.69 46.71 -54.86
N SER A 183 -28.17 46.36 -56.04
CA SER A 183 -27.04 47.05 -56.71
C SER A 183 -27.60 47.80 -57.93
N PRO A 184 -26.90 48.84 -58.43
CA PRO A 184 -26.02 48.58 -59.58
C PRO A 184 -24.73 49.45 -59.65
N VAL A 185 -23.64 48.76 -60.00
CA VAL A 185 -22.61 49.02 -61.04
C VAL A 185 -22.44 50.47 -61.56
N GLU A 186 -21.22 51.01 -61.49
CA GLU A 186 -20.36 51.24 -62.68
C GLU A 186 -18.90 51.61 -62.37
N ASN A 187 -18.07 51.42 -63.40
CA ASN A 187 -16.62 51.17 -63.41
C ASN A 187 -15.74 52.45 -63.37
N SER A 188 -14.44 52.30 -63.08
CA SER A 188 -13.35 52.60 -64.03
C SER A 188 -11.95 52.78 -63.38
N LYS A 189 -11.07 51.82 -63.71
CA LYS A 189 -9.63 51.86 -64.09
C LYS A 189 -8.54 52.63 -63.32
N ASP A 190 -7.37 51.99 -63.46
CA ASP A 190 -5.97 52.43 -63.33
C ASP A 190 -5.44 52.55 -61.89
N GLY A 191 -4.33 51.92 -61.49
CA GLY A 191 -3.22 51.31 -62.21
C GLY A 191 -1.92 51.86 -61.63
N ALA A 192 -1.07 51.02 -61.04
CA ALA A 192 0.40 51.16 -61.04
C ALA A 192 1.09 50.17 -60.08
N LEU A 193 2.17 49.61 -60.60
CA LEU A 193 3.12 48.64 -60.04
C LEU A 193 4.37 49.38 -59.51
N ARG A 194 5.06 48.76 -58.53
CA ARG A 194 6.49 48.88 -58.15
C ARG A 194 6.87 50.18 -57.40
N LEU A 195 7.76 50.18 -56.42
CA LEU A 195 8.92 49.32 -56.07
C LEU A 195 8.85 48.80 -54.64
#